data_AF-A0A2G4SSZ0-F1
#
_entry.id   AF-A0A2G4SSZ0-F1
#
_cell.length_a   1.000
_cell.length_b   1.000
_cell.length_c   1.000
_cell.angle_alpha   90.00
_cell.angle_beta   90.00
_cell.angle_gamma   90.00
#
_symmetry.space_group_name_H-M   'P 1'
#
loop_
_entity.id
_entity.type
_entity.pdbx_description
1 polymer ?
#
loop_
_entity_poly.entity_id
_entity_poly.type
_entity_poly.pdbx_seq_one_letter_code
_entity_poly.pdbx_strand_id
1 'polypeptide(L)'
;MQTTWFLKIRLPFPKVRSFKPGGHLDSEELIQRNTRKALATMNMLSSVGVNPSGFSKVLGTKFYAHIVRPQLEHGLAINRFTVSQLHALEEAQNSCIKKTYGARGKASTKVMLHISKLPLMSERVSILQAQFLFRSLYLPEDALLACLLPYIRNTKGSQWYALSRTALWKTVLSTTEELDTRSLKAAKRRFLQQNLESRQGCRNSKLISSCCRSISLDPILWLPMSKSERSRCIRWRLGWLPGGKPRPCPKHPTQQLSKNHAISCLDMHRRLLMPETIRDPLSFLLNMLPLRPSVPANLALTWSQRWPIICSLLHELDQLHHNKLIPTKYPHGQKLLVWLNQFI
;
A
#
# COMPACT_ATOMS: atom_id res chain seq x y z
N MET A 1 -5.77 -5.46 43.75
CA MET A 1 -5.28 -4.18 43.21
C MET A 1 -5.20 -4.29 41.68
N GLN A 2 -6.29 -3.94 40.99
CA GLN A 2 -6.34 -3.87 39.52
C GLN A 2 -6.29 -2.40 39.11
N THR A 3 -5.23 -1.97 38.45
CA THR A 3 -5.09 -0.63 37.88
C THR A 3 -5.51 -0.65 36.40
N THR A 4 -6.69 -0.10 36.16
CA THR A 4 -7.29 0.15 34.85
C THR A 4 -6.65 1.36 34.18
N TRP A 5 -5.88 1.14 33.12
CA TRP A 5 -5.47 2.20 32.18
C TRP A 5 -6.43 2.25 30.99
N PHE A 6 -7.60 2.85 31.18
CA PHE A 6 -8.49 3.20 30.07
C PHE A 6 -8.12 4.59 29.53
N LEU A 7 -7.31 4.61 28.47
CA LEU A 7 -7.14 5.79 27.61
C LEU A 7 -8.47 6.09 26.92
N LYS A 8 -9.20 7.08 27.44
CA LYS A 8 -10.47 7.57 26.92
C LYS A 8 -10.23 8.42 25.67
N ILE A 9 -9.96 7.80 24.53
CA ILE A 9 -9.96 8.47 23.23
C ILE A 9 -11.43 8.78 22.88
N ARG A 10 -11.88 10.00 23.15
CA ARG A 10 -13.17 10.51 22.65
C ARG A 10 -13.04 10.74 21.15
N LEU A 11 -13.41 9.74 20.34
CA LEU A 11 -13.62 9.92 18.91
C LEU A 11 -14.97 10.66 18.71
N PRO A 12 -15.00 11.86 18.11
CA PRO A 12 -16.26 12.54 17.84
C PRO A 12 -17.01 11.79 16.73
N PHE A 13 -18.12 11.14 17.12
CA PHE A 13 -19.17 10.73 16.19
C PHE A 13 -19.83 12.00 15.61
N PRO A 14 -19.90 12.16 14.28
CA PRO A 14 -20.34 13.42 13.68
C PRO A 14 -21.86 13.59 13.66
N LYS A 15 -22.35 14.81 13.98
CA LYS A 15 -23.64 15.32 13.49
C LYS A 15 -23.64 15.27 11.95
N VAL A 16 -24.62 14.56 11.38
CA VAL A 16 -24.82 14.41 9.93
C VAL A 16 -25.46 15.69 9.39
N ARG A 17 -24.67 16.55 8.75
CA ARG A 17 -25.12 17.72 7.98
C ARG A 17 -24.41 17.63 6.64
N SER A 18 -24.97 16.86 5.72
CA SER A 18 -24.48 16.77 4.34
C SER A 18 -25.64 16.44 3.41
N PHE A 19 -26.87 16.79 3.82
CA PHE A 19 -28.08 16.59 3.02
C PHE A 19 -28.60 17.95 2.59
N LYS A 20 -28.79 18.11 1.28
CA LYS A 20 -29.47 19.26 0.68
C LYS A 20 -30.99 19.15 0.89
N PRO A 21 -31.73 20.27 0.79
CA PRO A 21 -33.17 20.22 0.62
C PRO A 21 -33.53 19.25 -0.51
N GLY A 22 -34.46 18.33 -0.27
CA GLY A 22 -34.79 17.23 -1.19
C GLY A 22 -34.10 15.88 -0.89
N GLY A 23 -33.30 15.77 0.18
CA GLY A 23 -32.76 14.50 0.66
C GLY A 23 -31.52 13.99 -0.10
N HIS A 24 -30.95 14.81 -1.00
CA HIS A 24 -29.72 14.47 -1.71
C HIS A 24 -28.48 14.76 -0.86
N LEU A 25 -27.53 13.84 -0.88
CA LEU A 25 -26.27 13.99 -0.16
C LEU A 25 -25.34 14.92 -0.96
N ASP A 26 -24.85 15.98 -0.33
CA ASP A 26 -23.82 16.86 -0.93
C ASP A 26 -22.48 16.11 -0.95
N SER A 27 -22.15 15.54 -2.11
CA SER A 27 -20.93 14.77 -2.29
C SER A 27 -19.67 15.64 -2.16
N GLU A 28 -19.75 16.94 -2.46
CA GLU A 28 -18.59 17.83 -2.35
C GLU A 28 -18.30 18.15 -0.88
N GLU A 29 -19.33 18.56 -0.13
CA GLU A 29 -19.20 18.80 1.31
C GLU A 29 -18.74 17.54 2.06
N LEU A 30 -19.30 16.37 1.70
CA LEU A 30 -18.89 15.08 2.25
C LEU A 30 -17.38 14.85 2.06
N ILE A 31 -16.88 15.02 0.83
CA ILE A 31 -15.48 14.73 0.49
C ILE A 31 -14.54 15.71 1.19
N GLN A 32 -14.88 16.99 1.21
CA GLN A 32 -14.10 18.01 1.91
C GLN A 32 -14.03 17.72 3.42
N ARG A 33 -15.17 17.39 4.04
CA ARG A 33 -15.25 17.05 5.46
C ARG A 33 -14.44 15.80 5.80
N ASN A 34 -14.61 14.74 5.01
CA ASN A 34 -13.90 13.48 5.20
C ASN A 34 -12.38 13.67 5.10
N THR A 35 -11.94 14.40 4.07
CA THR A 35 -10.53 14.72 3.84
C THR A 35 -9.95 15.54 4.99
N ARG A 36 -10.63 16.60 5.42
CA ARG A 36 -10.19 17.45 6.53
C ARG A 36 -10.04 16.64 7.82
N LYS A 37 -11.03 15.81 8.15
CA LYS A 37 -10.99 14.96 9.36
C LYS A 37 -9.86 13.93 9.30
N ALA A 38 -9.68 13.27 8.16
CA ALA A 38 -8.64 12.29 7.95
C ALA A 38 -7.23 12.89 8.09
N LEU A 39 -7.00 14.04 7.48
CA LEU A 39 -5.72 14.75 7.57
C LEU A 39 -5.43 15.23 8.99
N ALA A 40 -6.43 15.78 9.69
CA ALA A 40 -6.28 16.18 11.10
C ALA A 40 -5.92 14.98 12.00
N THR A 41 -6.63 13.85 11.83
CA THR A 41 -6.33 12.62 12.58
C THR A 41 -4.95 12.08 12.25
N MET A 42 -4.54 12.13 10.98
CA MET A 42 -3.20 11.72 10.58
C MET A 42 -2.10 12.62 11.18
N ASN A 43 -2.34 13.92 11.30
CA ASN A 43 -1.41 14.84 11.98
C ASN A 43 -1.23 14.47 13.45
N MET A 44 -2.33 14.15 14.14
CA MET A 44 -2.28 13.65 15.52
C MET A 44 -1.54 12.31 15.62
N LEU A 45 -1.83 11.36 14.72
CA LEU A 45 -1.10 10.08 14.69
C LEU A 45 0.39 10.27 14.42
N SER A 46 0.75 11.24 13.57
CA SER A 46 2.13 11.57 13.27
C SER A 46 2.88 12.12 14.49
N SER A 47 2.22 12.84 15.41
CA SER A 47 2.89 13.34 16.63
C SER A 47 3.15 12.23 17.64
N VAL A 48 2.32 11.19 17.69
CA VAL A 48 2.49 10.03 18.58
C VAL A 48 3.35 8.89 17.98
N GLY A 49 3.95 9.10 16.82
CA GLY A 49 4.94 8.19 16.25
C GLY A 49 4.57 7.52 14.94
N VAL A 50 3.40 7.80 14.32
CA VAL A 50 3.10 7.35 12.95
C VAL A 50 3.80 8.25 11.94
N ASN A 51 5.14 8.18 11.95
CA ASN A 51 6.03 9.05 11.21
C ASN A 51 7.32 8.27 10.87
N PRO A 52 8.33 8.90 10.23
CA PRO A 52 9.53 8.19 9.79
C PRO A 52 10.42 7.65 10.90
N SER A 53 10.46 8.33 12.04
CA SER A 53 11.35 8.03 13.15
C SER A 53 10.73 7.09 14.19
N GLY A 54 9.40 7.12 14.34
CA GLY A 54 8.62 6.34 15.30
C GLY A 54 8.34 4.89 14.89
N PHE A 55 7.06 4.53 14.80
CA PHE A 55 6.59 3.16 14.55
C PHE A 55 7.10 2.58 13.22
N SER A 56 7.11 1.25 13.13
CA SER A 56 7.44 0.55 11.88
C SER A 56 6.47 0.93 10.77
N LYS A 57 6.91 0.85 9.51
CA LYS A 57 6.05 1.17 8.35
C LYS A 57 4.81 0.28 8.29
N VAL A 58 4.94 -1.00 8.63
CA VAL A 58 3.79 -1.92 8.74
C VAL A 58 2.78 -1.39 9.76
N LEU A 59 3.24 -1.08 10.98
CA LEU A 59 2.34 -0.63 12.03
C LEU A 59 1.72 0.74 11.69
N GLY A 60 2.52 1.67 11.16
CA GLY A 60 2.02 2.98 10.74
C GLY A 60 0.99 2.92 9.63
N THR A 61 1.18 2.04 8.63
CA THR A 61 0.18 1.80 7.58
C THR A 61 -1.07 1.10 8.09
N LYS A 62 -0.96 0.21 9.09
CA LYS A 62 -2.11 -0.37 9.79
C LYS A 62 -2.89 0.70 10.57
N PHE A 63 -2.22 1.59 11.30
CA PHE A 63 -2.91 2.71 11.97
C PHE A 63 -3.67 3.59 10.97
N TYR A 64 -3.06 3.92 9.83
CA TYR A 64 -3.78 4.60 8.75
C TYR A 64 -5.01 3.79 8.31
N ALA A 65 -4.85 2.50 8.00
CA ALA A 65 -5.93 1.65 7.49
C ALA A 65 -7.10 1.48 8.46
N HIS A 66 -6.82 1.45 9.77
CA HIS A 66 -7.82 1.19 10.81
C HIS A 66 -8.42 2.44 11.43
N ILE A 67 -7.71 3.58 11.42
CA ILE A 67 -8.16 4.81 12.12
C ILE A 67 -8.48 5.93 11.12
N VAL A 68 -7.57 6.21 10.19
CA VAL A 68 -7.67 7.38 9.30
C VAL A 68 -8.55 7.06 8.09
N ARG A 69 -8.30 5.92 7.45
CA ARG A 69 -9.00 5.49 6.22
C ARG A 69 -10.52 5.38 6.40
N PRO A 70 -11.08 4.86 7.51
CA PRO A 70 -12.53 4.86 7.72
C PRO A 70 -13.17 6.26 7.66
N GLN A 71 -12.41 7.31 8.03
CA GLN A 71 -12.90 8.69 7.93
C GLN A 71 -12.97 9.18 6.48
N LEU A 72 -12.04 8.75 5.62
CA LEU A 72 -12.12 9.00 4.17
C LEU A 72 -13.28 8.23 3.54
N GLU A 73 -13.56 7.03 4.05
CA GLU A 73 -14.53 6.08 3.49
C GLU A 73 -15.99 6.33 3.89
N HIS A 74 -16.22 7.24 4.83
CA HIS A 74 -17.56 7.55 5.32
C HIS A 74 -18.46 8.06 4.18
N GLY A 75 -19.62 7.43 3.99
CA GLY A 75 -20.58 7.80 2.95
C GLY A 75 -20.19 7.40 1.51
N LEU A 76 -19.04 6.75 1.27
CA LEU A 76 -18.62 6.38 -0.08
C LEU A 76 -19.40 5.19 -0.67
N ALA A 77 -19.99 4.35 0.18
CA ALA A 77 -20.64 3.11 -0.25
C ALA A 77 -21.97 3.31 -1.00
N ILE A 78 -22.64 4.45 -0.78
CA ILE A 78 -24.00 4.72 -1.25
C ILE A 78 -24.10 5.83 -2.31
N ASN A 79 -22.96 6.38 -2.73
CA ASN A 79 -22.88 7.52 -3.64
C ASN A 79 -21.98 7.23 -4.84
N ARG A 80 -22.21 7.95 -5.94
CA ARG A 80 -21.27 8.06 -7.06
C ARG A 80 -20.44 9.33 -6.92
N PHE A 81 -19.22 9.25 -7.41
CA PHE A 81 -18.24 10.33 -7.30
C PHE A 81 -17.72 10.69 -8.68
N THR A 82 -17.47 11.97 -8.89
CA THR A 82 -16.79 12.46 -10.09
C THR A 82 -15.30 12.10 -10.04
N VAL A 83 -14.62 12.23 -11.17
CA VAL A 83 -13.16 12.03 -11.25
C VAL A 83 -12.42 13.01 -10.33
N SER A 84 -12.87 14.27 -10.24
CA SER A 84 -12.26 15.28 -9.36
C SER A 84 -12.41 14.91 -7.88
N GLN A 85 -13.56 14.40 -7.47
CA GLN A 85 -13.81 13.96 -6.09
C GLN A 85 -12.95 12.73 -5.72
N LEU A 86 -12.83 11.77 -6.63
CA LEU A 86 -11.95 10.62 -6.44
C LEU A 86 -10.49 11.06 -6.34
N HIS A 87 -10.07 12.03 -7.16
CA HIS A 87 -8.73 12.60 -7.08
C HIS A 87 -8.47 13.30 -5.74
N ALA A 88 -9.43 14.05 -5.21
CA ALA A 88 -9.31 14.68 -3.89
C ALA A 88 -9.11 13.64 -2.76
N LEU A 89 -9.85 12.52 -2.80
CA LEU A 89 -9.67 11.41 -1.87
C LEU A 89 -8.30 10.75 -2.03
N GLU A 90 -7.84 10.53 -3.25
CA GLU A 90 -6.52 9.96 -3.52
C GLU A 90 -5.40 10.88 -3.03
N GLU A 91 -5.52 12.20 -3.20
CA GLU A 91 -4.55 13.16 -2.66
C GLU A 91 -4.53 13.17 -1.13
N ALA A 92 -5.69 13.07 -0.48
CA ALA A 92 -5.77 12.92 0.97
C ALA A 92 -5.06 11.64 1.45
N GLN A 93 -5.32 10.50 0.80
CA GLN A 93 -4.61 9.25 1.05
C GLN A 93 -3.10 9.42 0.83
N ASN A 94 -2.71 10.03 -0.28
CA ASN A 94 -1.31 10.23 -0.66
C ASN A 94 -0.58 11.05 0.42
N SER A 95 -1.17 12.14 0.89
CA SER A 95 -0.62 12.96 1.97
C SER A 95 -0.40 12.15 3.25
N CYS A 96 -1.39 11.34 3.65
CA CYS A 96 -1.27 10.50 4.85
C CYS A 96 -0.16 9.45 4.74
N ILE A 97 -0.10 8.74 3.61
CA ILE A 97 0.92 7.70 3.41
C ILE A 97 2.31 8.30 3.28
N LYS A 98 2.44 9.45 2.61
CA LYS A 98 3.72 10.18 2.54
C LYS A 98 4.24 10.55 3.94
N LYS A 99 3.37 10.98 4.86
CA LYS A 99 3.74 11.25 6.27
C LYS A 99 4.27 10.00 6.97
N THR A 100 3.61 8.86 6.83
CA THR A 100 4.08 7.57 7.39
C THR A 100 5.48 7.19 6.86
N TYR A 101 5.73 7.40 5.57
CA TYR A 101 6.99 7.04 4.92
C TYR A 101 8.10 8.10 5.06
N GLY A 102 7.76 9.35 5.33
CA GLY A 102 8.71 10.47 5.32
C GLY A 102 8.98 11.01 3.91
N ALA A 103 8.06 10.71 3.00
CA ALA A 103 8.15 11.11 1.61
C ALA A 103 7.86 12.61 1.46
N ARG A 104 8.53 13.25 0.50
CA ARG A 104 8.28 14.65 0.11
C ARG A 104 8.06 14.75 -1.39
N GLY A 105 7.40 15.82 -1.83
CA GLY A 105 7.25 16.18 -3.24
C GLY A 105 6.64 15.07 -4.12
N LYS A 106 7.31 14.80 -5.25
CA LYS A 106 6.88 13.88 -6.33
C LYS A 106 7.13 12.38 -6.03
N ALA A 107 7.40 12.01 -4.77
CA ALA A 107 7.58 10.62 -4.40
C ALA A 107 6.37 9.75 -4.77
N SER A 108 6.64 8.56 -5.31
CA SER A 108 5.60 7.63 -5.76
C SER A 108 4.84 7.02 -4.57
N THR A 109 3.63 7.53 -4.31
CA THR A 109 2.73 6.89 -3.33
C THR A 109 2.23 5.54 -3.82
N LYS A 110 2.13 5.34 -5.15
CA LYS A 110 1.67 4.07 -5.74
C LYS A 110 2.50 2.87 -5.26
N VAL A 111 3.82 3.02 -5.19
CA VAL A 111 4.71 1.98 -4.66
C VAL A 111 4.50 1.80 -3.15
N MET A 112 4.37 2.88 -2.38
CA MET A 112 4.13 2.79 -0.92
C MET A 112 2.83 2.06 -0.60
N LEU A 113 1.78 2.36 -1.35
CA LEU A 113 0.49 1.70 -1.25
C LEU A 113 0.60 0.22 -1.57
N HIS A 114 1.27 -0.11 -2.68
CA HIS A 114 1.49 -1.48 -3.12
C HIS A 114 2.25 -2.32 -2.09
N ILE A 115 3.43 -1.87 -1.66
CA ILE A 115 4.24 -2.63 -0.70
C ILE A 115 3.55 -2.79 0.66
N SER A 116 2.63 -1.88 1.02
CA SER A 116 1.86 -1.92 2.26
C SER A 116 0.53 -2.66 2.15
N LYS A 117 0.21 -3.24 0.99
CA LYS A 117 -1.09 -3.87 0.72
C LYS A 117 -2.28 -2.92 0.93
N LEU A 118 -2.14 -1.68 0.49
CA LEU A 118 -3.20 -0.67 0.55
C LEU A 118 -3.75 -0.40 -0.85
N PRO A 119 -5.06 -0.59 -1.10
CA PRO A 119 -5.67 -0.17 -2.35
C PRO A 119 -5.81 1.35 -2.42
N LEU A 120 -5.96 1.89 -3.64
CA LEU A 120 -6.31 3.29 -3.93
C LEU A 120 -7.70 3.65 -3.40
N MET A 121 -8.01 4.94 -3.26
CA MET A 121 -9.35 5.37 -2.88
C MET A 121 -10.40 5.04 -3.95
N SER A 122 -10.07 5.17 -5.23
CA SER A 122 -10.91 4.71 -6.35
C SER A 122 -11.27 3.22 -6.23
N GLU A 123 -10.29 2.37 -5.99
CA GLU A 123 -10.50 0.93 -5.75
C GLU A 123 -11.35 0.68 -4.50
N ARG A 124 -11.15 1.46 -3.41
CA ARG A 124 -11.96 1.34 -2.19
C ARG A 124 -13.41 1.73 -2.40
N VAL A 125 -13.69 2.79 -3.16
CA VAL A 125 -15.05 3.20 -3.52
C VAL A 125 -15.77 2.05 -4.20
N SER A 126 -15.18 1.44 -5.23
CA SER A 126 -15.78 0.30 -5.92
C SER A 126 -16.03 -0.88 -4.97
N ILE A 127 -15.07 -1.19 -4.09
CA ILE A 127 -15.22 -2.27 -3.10
C ILE A 127 -16.37 -1.97 -2.12
N LEU A 128 -16.44 -0.74 -1.59
CA LEU A 128 -17.47 -0.34 -0.64
C LEU A 128 -18.86 -0.35 -1.27
N GLN A 129 -18.99 0.12 -2.50
CA GLN A 129 -20.24 0.07 -3.27
C GLN A 129 -20.68 -1.37 -3.53
N ALA A 130 -19.77 -2.25 -3.97
CA ALA A 130 -20.08 -3.67 -4.15
C ALA A 130 -20.47 -4.36 -2.84
N GLN A 131 -19.82 -4.00 -1.72
CA GLN A 131 -20.20 -4.51 -0.39
C GLN A 131 -21.58 -4.01 0.06
N PHE A 132 -21.92 -2.76 -0.22
CA PHE A 132 -23.25 -2.21 0.05
C PHE A 132 -24.32 -2.93 -0.77
N LEU A 133 -24.11 -3.09 -2.08
CA LEU A 133 -25.02 -3.83 -2.95
C LEU A 133 -25.20 -5.27 -2.47
N PHE A 134 -24.11 -5.98 -2.17
CA PHE A 134 -24.18 -7.33 -1.60
C PHE A 134 -25.04 -7.37 -0.34
N ARG A 135 -24.75 -6.51 0.65
CA ARG A 135 -25.50 -6.47 1.91
C ARG A 135 -26.97 -6.16 1.71
N SER A 136 -27.32 -5.29 0.76
CA SER A 136 -28.71 -4.94 0.48
C SER A 136 -29.57 -6.14 0.06
N LEU A 137 -28.97 -7.22 -0.45
CA LEU A 137 -29.67 -8.43 -0.87
C LEU A 137 -30.02 -9.37 0.29
N TYR A 138 -29.36 -9.23 1.45
CA TYR A 138 -29.51 -10.11 2.61
C TYR A 138 -29.94 -9.34 3.86
N LEU A 139 -30.64 -8.22 3.67
CA LEU A 139 -31.25 -7.51 4.79
C LEU A 139 -32.50 -8.27 5.27
N PRO A 140 -32.86 -8.14 6.55
CA PRO A 140 -34.17 -8.57 7.05
C PRO A 140 -35.33 -7.99 6.22
N GLU A 141 -36.41 -8.75 6.07
CA GLU A 141 -37.55 -8.37 5.22
C GLU A 141 -38.25 -7.07 5.67
N ASP A 142 -38.19 -6.76 6.97
CA ASP A 142 -38.73 -5.57 7.60
C ASP A 142 -37.82 -4.34 7.49
N ALA A 143 -36.58 -4.51 6.99
CA ALA A 143 -35.71 -3.38 6.74
C ALA A 143 -36.27 -2.54 5.58
N LEU A 144 -36.39 -1.23 5.78
CA LEU A 144 -36.92 -0.29 4.76
C LEU A 144 -36.28 -0.49 3.37
N LEU A 145 -34.96 -0.71 3.33
CA LEU A 145 -34.25 -0.95 2.07
C LEU A 145 -34.64 -2.27 1.41
N ALA A 146 -34.94 -3.33 2.19
CA ALA A 146 -35.41 -4.60 1.68
C ALA A 146 -36.82 -4.46 1.07
N CYS A 147 -37.74 -3.80 1.77
CA CYS A 147 -39.10 -3.54 1.27
C CYS A 147 -39.09 -2.73 -0.03
N LEU A 148 -38.19 -1.73 -0.12
CA LEU A 148 -38.07 -0.86 -1.30
C LEU A 148 -37.22 -1.45 -2.43
N LEU A 149 -36.48 -2.53 -2.16
CA LEU A 149 -35.49 -3.10 -3.08
C LEU A 149 -36.09 -3.44 -4.45
N PRO A 150 -37.26 -4.10 -4.56
CA PRO A 150 -37.86 -4.43 -5.86
C PRO A 150 -38.11 -3.20 -6.74
N TYR A 151 -38.47 -2.06 -6.14
CA TYR A 151 -38.76 -0.81 -6.84
C TYR A 151 -37.48 -0.08 -7.26
N ILE A 152 -36.52 0.06 -6.34
CA ILE A 152 -35.29 0.81 -6.63
C ILE A 152 -34.38 0.07 -7.63
N ARG A 153 -34.41 -1.26 -7.68
CA ARG A 153 -33.61 -2.04 -8.65
C ARG A 153 -33.98 -1.74 -10.10
N ASN A 154 -35.23 -1.40 -10.37
CA ASN A 154 -35.72 -1.16 -11.73
C ASN A 154 -35.81 0.33 -12.08
N THR A 155 -35.64 1.21 -11.10
CA THR A 155 -35.71 2.65 -11.29
C THR A 155 -34.35 3.19 -11.76
N LYS A 156 -34.25 3.63 -13.02
CA LYS A 156 -33.02 4.15 -13.63
C LYS A 156 -32.39 5.34 -12.88
N GLY A 157 -33.19 6.11 -12.15
CA GLY A 157 -32.75 7.23 -11.32
C GLY A 157 -32.26 6.85 -9.91
N SER A 158 -32.43 5.60 -9.49
CA SER A 158 -32.03 5.20 -8.14
C SER A 158 -30.50 5.07 -8.02
N GLN A 159 -29.97 5.46 -6.86
CA GLN A 159 -28.55 5.26 -6.57
C GLN A 159 -28.19 3.78 -6.60
N TRP A 160 -29.05 2.90 -6.11
CA TRP A 160 -28.83 1.45 -6.14
C TRP A 160 -28.61 0.96 -7.58
N TYR A 161 -29.50 1.35 -8.51
CA TYR A 161 -29.37 1.00 -9.92
C TYR A 161 -28.09 1.56 -10.52
N ALA A 162 -27.77 2.83 -10.23
CA ALA A 162 -26.55 3.45 -10.72
C ALA A 162 -25.27 2.73 -10.24
N LEU A 163 -25.26 2.28 -8.98
CA LEU A 163 -24.15 1.53 -8.37
C LEU A 163 -24.03 0.10 -8.91
N SER A 164 -25.15 -0.57 -9.22
CA SER A 164 -25.15 -1.93 -9.78
C SER A 164 -24.52 -2.00 -11.17
N ARG A 165 -24.33 -0.87 -11.84
CA ARG A 165 -23.64 -0.79 -13.14
C ARG A 165 -22.12 -0.80 -13.04
N THR A 166 -21.55 -0.75 -11.83
CA THR A 166 -20.09 -0.74 -11.63
C THR A 166 -19.42 -2.05 -12.04
N ALA A 167 -18.18 -1.96 -12.54
CA ALA A 167 -17.45 -3.11 -13.10
C ALA A 167 -17.28 -4.24 -12.06
N LEU A 168 -16.88 -3.92 -10.83
CA LEU A 168 -16.70 -4.91 -9.77
C LEU A 168 -18.01 -5.67 -9.47
N TRP A 169 -19.15 -4.97 -9.39
CA TRP A 169 -20.43 -5.62 -9.14
C TRP A 169 -20.84 -6.54 -10.28
N LYS A 170 -20.64 -6.13 -11.53
CA LYS A 170 -20.89 -6.99 -12.70
C LYS A 170 -20.06 -8.28 -12.67
N THR A 171 -18.79 -8.19 -12.27
CA THR A 171 -17.92 -9.37 -12.09
C THR A 171 -18.43 -10.29 -10.99
N VAL A 172 -18.97 -9.74 -9.91
CA VAL A 172 -19.55 -10.52 -8.81
C VAL A 172 -20.75 -11.32 -9.32
N LEU A 173 -21.64 -10.70 -10.10
CA LEU A 173 -22.82 -11.37 -10.68
C LEU A 173 -22.48 -12.42 -11.74
N SER A 174 -21.36 -12.28 -12.46
CA SER A 174 -20.99 -13.22 -13.53
C SER A 174 -20.27 -14.48 -13.04
N THR A 175 -19.99 -14.61 -11.74
CA THR A 175 -19.10 -15.67 -11.23
C THR A 175 -19.87 -16.92 -10.74
N THR A 176 -21.16 -16.83 -10.38
CA THR A 176 -21.93 -17.95 -9.79
C THR A 176 -23.45 -17.76 -9.95
N GLU A 177 -24.23 -18.84 -9.93
CA GLU A 177 -25.70 -18.80 -9.81
C GLU A 177 -26.16 -18.36 -8.42
N GLU A 178 -25.44 -18.78 -7.37
CA GLU A 178 -25.67 -18.32 -6.00
C GLU A 178 -24.65 -17.27 -5.58
N LEU A 179 -25.15 -16.11 -5.18
CA LEU A 179 -24.32 -15.05 -4.68
C LEU A 179 -23.93 -15.34 -3.23
N ASP A 180 -22.63 -15.38 -2.92
CA ASP A 180 -22.15 -15.66 -1.57
C ASP A 180 -20.95 -14.80 -1.17
N THR A 181 -20.59 -14.85 0.12
CA THR A 181 -19.47 -14.08 0.67
C THR A 181 -18.13 -14.51 0.07
N ARG A 182 -17.97 -15.78 -0.34
CA ARG A 182 -16.74 -16.30 -0.94
C ARG A 182 -16.53 -15.71 -2.34
N SER A 183 -17.60 -15.64 -3.13
CA SER A 183 -17.61 -15.08 -4.49
C SER A 183 -17.30 -13.59 -4.47
N LEU A 184 -17.87 -12.83 -3.54
CA LEU A 184 -17.51 -11.41 -3.36
C LEU A 184 -16.03 -11.23 -3.00
N LYS A 185 -15.49 -12.06 -2.10
CA LYS A 185 -14.05 -12.03 -1.73
C LYS A 185 -13.16 -12.39 -2.92
N ALA A 186 -13.54 -13.37 -3.74
CA ALA A 186 -12.82 -13.80 -4.93
C ALA A 186 -12.84 -12.72 -6.02
N ALA A 187 -14.01 -12.15 -6.33
CA ALA A 187 -14.17 -11.05 -7.28
C ALA A 187 -13.36 -9.81 -6.86
N LYS A 188 -13.42 -9.43 -5.58
CA LYS A 188 -12.59 -8.35 -5.02
C LYS A 188 -11.10 -8.62 -5.23
N ARG A 189 -10.64 -9.85 -4.99
CA ARG A 189 -9.23 -10.23 -5.19
C ARG A 189 -8.83 -10.12 -6.66
N ARG A 190 -9.64 -10.64 -7.58
CA ARG A 190 -9.41 -10.56 -9.04
C ARG A 190 -9.37 -9.10 -9.51
N PHE A 191 -10.33 -8.29 -9.09
CA PHE A 191 -10.39 -6.87 -9.43
C PHE A 191 -9.14 -6.10 -9.00
N LEU A 192 -8.68 -6.28 -7.76
CA LEU A 192 -7.45 -5.63 -7.29
C LEU A 192 -6.21 -6.12 -8.03
N GLN A 193 -6.16 -7.42 -8.37
CA GLN A 193 -5.06 -8.01 -9.12
C GLN A 193 -4.99 -7.47 -10.56
N GLN A 194 -6.11 -7.41 -11.27
CA GLN A 194 -6.21 -6.84 -12.61
C GLN A 194 -5.81 -5.35 -12.63
N ASN A 195 -6.24 -4.57 -11.63
CA ASN A 195 -5.85 -3.17 -11.51
C ASN A 195 -4.35 -3.00 -11.20
N LEU A 196 -3.75 -3.91 -10.44
CA LEU A 196 -2.29 -3.93 -10.25
C LEU A 196 -1.55 -4.22 -11.56
N GLU A 197 -1.96 -5.25 -12.28
CA GLU A 197 -1.37 -5.64 -13.57
C GLU A 197 -1.46 -4.52 -14.60
N SER A 198 -2.63 -3.89 -14.73
CA SER A 198 -2.83 -2.71 -15.60
C SER A 198 -1.86 -1.57 -15.24
N ARG A 199 -1.68 -1.27 -13.95
CA ARG A 199 -0.71 -0.25 -13.49
C ARG A 199 0.73 -0.65 -13.77
N GLN A 200 1.07 -1.93 -13.64
CA GLN A 200 2.42 -2.44 -13.91
C GLN A 200 2.75 -2.48 -15.42
N GLY A 201 1.74 -2.69 -16.28
CA GLY A 201 1.88 -2.61 -17.74
C GLY A 201 1.98 -1.19 -18.30
N CYS A 202 1.65 -0.17 -17.51
CA CYS A 202 1.71 1.22 -17.94
C CYS A 202 3.16 1.71 -18.12
N ARG A 203 3.50 2.18 -19.33
CA ARG A 203 4.86 2.65 -19.71
C ARG A 203 5.47 3.67 -18.75
N ASN A 204 4.64 4.48 -18.09
CA ASN A 204 5.06 5.55 -17.20
C ASN A 204 5.32 5.10 -15.75
N SER A 205 5.04 3.83 -15.42
CA SER A 205 5.09 3.34 -14.03
C SER A 205 6.30 2.44 -13.74
N LYS A 206 7.50 2.89 -14.12
CA LYS A 206 8.75 2.12 -14.02
C LYS A 206 9.06 1.53 -12.63
N LEU A 207 8.66 2.20 -11.55
CA LEU A 207 8.94 1.72 -10.19
C LEU A 207 7.98 0.61 -9.75
N ILE A 208 6.69 0.71 -10.05
CA ILE A 208 5.72 -0.31 -9.64
C ILE A 208 5.86 -1.60 -10.46
N SER A 209 6.32 -1.48 -11.72
CA SER A 209 6.64 -2.64 -12.57
C SER A 209 7.81 -3.47 -12.04
N SER A 210 8.70 -2.88 -11.24
CA SER A 210 9.80 -3.58 -10.59
C SER A 210 9.42 -4.22 -9.24
N CYS A 211 8.21 -3.98 -8.74
CA CYS A 211 7.70 -4.58 -7.49
C CYS A 211 7.05 -5.94 -7.74
N CYS A 212 6.71 -6.65 -6.66
CA CYS A 212 6.05 -7.94 -6.72
C CYS A 212 4.72 -7.85 -7.50
N ARG A 213 4.38 -8.89 -8.27
CA ARG A 213 3.11 -8.98 -9.02
C ARG A 213 1.92 -9.38 -8.15
N SER A 214 2.14 -9.71 -6.88
CA SER A 214 1.08 -10.13 -5.95
C SER A 214 0.56 -8.94 -5.13
N ILE A 215 -0.74 -8.93 -4.83
CA ILE A 215 -1.38 -7.98 -3.90
C ILE A 215 -1.14 -8.33 -2.41
N SER A 216 0.03 -8.86 -2.07
CA SER A 216 0.44 -9.21 -0.71
C SER A 216 1.20 -8.07 -0.03
N LEU A 217 1.39 -8.18 1.29
CA LEU A 217 2.30 -7.28 2.01
C LEU A 217 3.74 -7.62 1.57
N ASP A 218 4.51 -6.62 1.14
CA ASP A 218 5.88 -6.86 0.67
C ASP A 218 6.75 -7.42 1.83
N PRO A 219 7.46 -8.54 1.61
CA PRO A 219 8.34 -9.15 2.61
C PRO A 219 9.33 -8.20 3.27
N ILE A 220 9.82 -7.19 2.54
CA ILE A 220 10.77 -6.22 3.11
C ILE A 220 10.21 -5.48 4.33
N LEU A 221 8.88 -5.38 4.45
CA LEU A 221 8.25 -4.67 5.54
C LEU A 221 8.16 -5.50 6.84
N TRP A 222 8.07 -6.82 6.75
CA TRP A 222 7.82 -7.68 7.91
C TRP A 222 8.92 -8.71 8.21
N LEU A 223 9.76 -9.07 7.23
CA LEU A 223 10.87 -10.01 7.47
C LEU A 223 11.84 -9.47 8.56
N PRO A 224 12.46 -10.36 9.37
CA PRO A 224 13.42 -9.97 10.38
C PRO A 224 14.65 -9.29 9.77
N MET A 225 14.86 -8.02 10.09
CA MET A 225 16.04 -7.23 9.68
C MET A 225 16.16 -5.98 10.55
N SER A 226 17.35 -5.39 10.60
CA SER A 226 17.59 -4.14 11.34
C SER A 226 16.79 -2.97 10.74
N LYS A 227 16.69 -1.86 11.50
CA LYS A 227 16.01 -0.64 11.03
C LYS A 227 16.69 -0.05 9.79
N SER A 228 18.02 -0.09 9.73
CA SER A 228 18.83 0.44 8.63
C SER A 228 18.71 -0.42 7.36
N GLU A 229 18.81 -1.75 7.48
CA GLU A 229 18.61 -2.67 6.34
C GLU A 229 17.23 -2.50 5.72
N ARG A 230 16.18 -2.48 6.56
CA ARG A 230 14.81 -2.24 6.10
C ARG A 230 14.67 -0.90 5.39
N SER A 231 15.26 0.15 5.96
CA SER A 231 15.25 1.48 5.34
C SER A 231 15.88 1.45 3.95
N ARG A 232 17.02 0.76 3.77
CA ARG A 232 17.68 0.61 2.46
C ARG A 232 16.82 -0.15 1.45
N CYS A 233 16.24 -1.28 1.84
CA CYS A 233 15.35 -2.05 0.96
C CYS A 233 14.13 -1.24 0.52
N ILE A 234 13.49 -0.54 1.45
CA ILE A 234 12.35 0.34 1.15
C ILE A 234 12.79 1.48 0.21
N ARG A 235 13.92 2.12 0.49
CA ARG A 235 14.48 3.19 -0.36
C ARG A 235 14.74 2.69 -1.79
N TRP A 236 15.32 1.50 -1.95
CA TRP A 236 15.52 0.87 -3.24
C TRP A 236 14.20 0.65 -4.01
N ARG A 237 13.16 0.12 -3.35
CA ARG A 237 11.82 -0.03 -3.95
C ARG A 237 11.23 1.30 -4.40
N LEU A 238 11.38 2.34 -3.58
CA LEU A 238 10.85 3.67 -3.87
C LEU A 238 11.67 4.44 -4.92
N GLY A 239 12.80 3.88 -5.39
CA GLY A 239 13.74 4.59 -6.26
C GLY A 239 14.42 5.76 -5.54
N TRP A 240 14.39 5.79 -4.22
CA TRP A 240 14.99 6.83 -3.39
C TRP A 240 16.45 6.49 -3.16
N LEU A 241 17.30 6.95 -4.08
CA LEU A 241 18.73 6.97 -3.79
C LEU A 241 18.99 7.88 -2.58
N PRO A 242 20.05 7.62 -1.80
CA PRO A 242 20.34 8.44 -0.64
C PRO A 242 20.45 9.93 -1.05
N GLY A 243 20.13 10.86 -0.16
CA GLY A 243 20.21 12.32 -0.41
C GLY A 243 19.19 12.94 -1.38
N GLY A 244 18.37 12.16 -2.11
CA GLY A 244 17.20 12.63 -2.87
C GLY A 244 17.47 13.47 -4.13
N LYS A 245 18.68 13.98 -4.31
CA LYS A 245 19.16 14.60 -5.56
C LYS A 245 20.25 13.71 -6.17
N PRO A 246 20.24 13.48 -7.50
CA PRO A 246 21.36 12.85 -8.17
C PRO A 246 22.64 13.63 -7.84
N ARG A 247 23.67 12.90 -7.44
CA ARG A 247 25.01 13.42 -7.22
C ARG A 247 25.96 12.71 -8.18
N PRO A 248 27.06 13.36 -8.60
CA PRO A 248 28.14 12.67 -9.28
C PRO A 248 28.61 11.46 -8.47
N CYS A 249 28.86 10.35 -9.14
CA CYS A 249 29.40 9.17 -8.49
C CYS A 249 30.87 9.41 -8.10
N PRO A 250 31.30 9.16 -6.85
CA PRO A 250 32.71 9.33 -6.48
C PRO A 250 33.67 8.44 -7.29
N LYS A 251 33.22 7.27 -7.74
CA LYS A 251 34.00 6.37 -8.61
C LYS A 251 34.01 6.82 -10.08
N HIS A 252 32.97 7.55 -10.51
CA HIS A 252 32.78 7.98 -11.89
C HIS A 252 32.24 9.43 -11.90
N PRO A 253 33.11 10.44 -11.72
CA PRO A 253 32.67 11.83 -11.52
C PRO A 253 31.84 12.41 -12.68
N THR A 254 31.99 11.86 -13.88
CA THR A 254 31.23 12.27 -15.08
C THR A 254 29.81 11.70 -15.13
N GLN A 255 29.46 10.75 -14.26
CA GLN A 255 28.16 10.08 -14.24
C GLN A 255 27.38 10.39 -12.97
N GLN A 256 26.09 10.65 -13.13
CA GLN A 256 25.17 10.82 -11.99
C GLN A 256 24.84 9.46 -11.37
N LEU A 257 24.90 9.38 -10.04
CA LEU A 257 24.49 8.21 -9.27
C LEU A 257 22.97 8.02 -9.42
N SER A 258 22.61 7.18 -10.39
CA SER A 258 21.27 6.69 -10.68
C SER A 258 21.13 5.22 -10.28
N LYS A 259 19.91 4.66 -10.28
CA LYS A 259 19.69 3.23 -9.98
C LYS A 259 20.42 2.33 -10.99
N ASN A 260 20.36 2.69 -12.27
CA ASN A 260 21.06 1.97 -13.34
C ASN A 260 22.58 2.08 -13.18
N HIS A 261 23.09 3.28 -12.89
CA HIS A 261 24.51 3.46 -12.63
C HIS A 261 24.96 2.68 -11.39
N ALA A 262 24.16 2.63 -10.32
CA ALA A 262 24.49 1.85 -9.14
C ALA A 262 24.62 0.35 -9.44
N ILE A 263 23.81 -0.19 -10.36
CA ILE A 263 23.86 -1.60 -10.77
C ILE A 263 25.21 -1.93 -11.41
N SER A 264 25.68 -1.12 -12.36
CA SER A 264 26.97 -1.32 -13.01
C SER A 264 28.15 -0.95 -12.10
N CYS A 265 28.07 0.18 -11.39
CA CYS A 265 29.14 0.69 -10.53
C CYS A 265 29.46 -0.21 -9.32
N LEU A 266 28.48 -0.98 -8.84
CA LEU A 266 28.64 -1.95 -7.75
C LEU A 266 28.76 -3.39 -8.25
N ASP A 267 28.79 -3.61 -9.57
CA ASP A 267 28.85 -4.92 -10.20
C ASP A 267 27.80 -5.90 -9.63
N MET A 268 26.55 -5.43 -9.58
CA MET A 268 25.47 -6.15 -8.89
C MET A 268 25.17 -7.51 -9.54
N HIS A 269 25.32 -7.64 -10.86
CA HIS A 269 25.05 -8.88 -11.58
C HIS A 269 25.98 -10.00 -11.14
N ARG A 270 27.29 -9.76 -11.20
CA ARG A 270 28.28 -10.75 -10.77
C ARG A 270 28.13 -11.09 -9.29
N ARG A 271 28.00 -10.07 -8.43
CA ARG A 271 27.91 -10.28 -6.98
C ARG A 271 26.65 -11.04 -6.56
N LEU A 272 25.52 -10.80 -7.23
CA LEU A 272 24.25 -11.47 -6.94
C LEU A 272 24.08 -12.80 -7.70
N LEU A 273 25.05 -13.19 -8.54
CA LEU A 273 24.97 -14.35 -9.42
C LEU A 273 23.72 -14.29 -10.33
N MET A 274 23.52 -13.15 -10.97
CA MET A 274 22.35 -12.85 -11.79
C MET A 274 22.76 -12.52 -13.23
N PRO A 275 22.07 -13.06 -14.26
CA PRO A 275 22.39 -12.79 -15.66
C PRO A 275 22.18 -11.31 -16.02
N GLU A 276 22.98 -10.78 -16.94
CA GLU A 276 22.89 -9.39 -17.43
C GLU A 276 21.57 -9.09 -18.16
N THR A 277 20.85 -10.12 -18.61
CA THR A 277 19.52 -9.99 -19.21
C THR A 277 18.49 -9.39 -18.24
N ILE A 278 18.69 -9.51 -16.92
CA ILE A 278 17.80 -8.96 -15.90
C ILE A 278 18.22 -7.54 -15.56
N ARG A 279 17.59 -6.53 -16.18
CA ARG A 279 17.93 -5.10 -16.03
C ARG A 279 18.10 -4.58 -14.58
N ASP A 280 17.37 -5.15 -13.62
CA ASP A 280 17.43 -4.76 -12.20
C ASP A 280 17.53 -6.02 -11.33
N PRO A 281 18.74 -6.56 -11.13
CA PRO A 281 18.94 -7.84 -10.45
C PRO A 281 18.49 -7.78 -8.99
N LEU A 282 18.69 -6.64 -8.33
CA LEU A 282 18.32 -6.47 -6.93
C LEU A 282 16.79 -6.42 -6.75
N SER A 283 16.05 -5.66 -7.57
CA SER A 283 14.58 -5.66 -7.47
C SER A 283 13.98 -7.00 -7.85
N PHE A 284 14.58 -7.72 -8.81
CA PHE A 284 14.20 -9.08 -9.16
C PHE A 284 14.32 -10.00 -7.94
N LEU A 285 15.48 -10.03 -7.28
CA LEU A 285 15.67 -10.87 -6.10
C LEU A 285 14.73 -10.48 -4.95
N LEU A 286 14.55 -9.19 -4.68
CA LEU A 286 13.60 -8.74 -3.64
C LEU A 286 12.16 -9.21 -3.91
N ASN A 287 11.76 -9.43 -5.17
CA ASN A 287 10.45 -10.00 -5.51
C ASN A 287 10.33 -11.50 -5.22
N MET A 288 11.47 -12.18 -5.06
CA MET A 288 11.55 -13.62 -4.76
C MET A 288 11.66 -13.89 -3.25
N LEU A 289 11.63 -12.85 -2.41
CA LEU A 289 11.66 -13.01 -0.96
C LEU A 289 10.48 -13.87 -0.47
N PRO A 290 10.66 -14.65 0.61
CA PRO A 290 9.59 -15.47 1.14
C PRO A 290 8.34 -14.64 1.47
N LEU A 291 7.20 -15.02 0.87
CA LEU A 291 5.90 -14.37 1.12
C LEU A 291 5.20 -14.94 2.37
N ARG A 292 5.67 -16.07 2.89
CA ARG A 292 5.09 -16.77 4.04
C ARG A 292 6.14 -16.94 5.14
N PRO A 293 5.74 -17.02 6.41
CA PRO A 293 6.67 -17.27 7.51
C PRO A 293 7.32 -18.65 7.47
N SER A 294 6.68 -19.64 6.85
CA SER A 294 7.29 -20.96 6.62
C SER A 294 7.99 -20.96 5.28
N VAL A 295 9.25 -21.40 5.28
CA VAL A 295 10.14 -21.42 4.12
C VAL A 295 10.69 -22.84 3.94
N PRO A 296 10.64 -23.42 2.72
CA PRO A 296 11.32 -24.68 2.43
C PRO A 296 12.84 -24.58 2.64
N ALA A 297 13.48 -25.66 3.11
CA ALA A 297 14.91 -25.67 3.46
C ALA A 297 15.83 -25.23 2.32
N ASN A 298 15.58 -25.68 1.09
CA ASN A 298 16.34 -25.28 -0.10
C ASN A 298 16.26 -23.77 -0.38
N LEU A 299 15.08 -23.18 -0.18
CA LEU A 299 14.87 -21.75 -0.34
C LEU A 299 15.54 -20.98 0.80
N ALA A 300 15.50 -21.51 2.03
CA ALA A 300 16.19 -20.92 3.17
C ALA A 300 17.71 -20.88 2.97
N LEU A 301 18.30 -21.99 2.49
CA LEU A 301 19.72 -22.08 2.15
C LEU A 301 20.12 -21.10 1.02
N THR A 302 19.28 -20.99 -0.01
CA THR A 302 19.54 -20.02 -1.10
C THR A 302 19.56 -18.59 -0.57
N TRP A 303 18.62 -18.26 0.32
CA TRP A 303 18.53 -16.92 0.91
C TRP A 303 19.62 -16.63 1.94
N SER A 304 20.11 -17.64 2.68
CA SER A 304 21.21 -17.45 3.63
C SER A 304 22.50 -17.03 2.94
N GLN A 305 22.74 -17.49 1.71
CA GLN A 305 23.87 -17.08 0.89
C GLN A 305 23.69 -15.70 0.25
N ARG A 306 22.49 -15.42 -0.30
CA ARG A 306 22.25 -14.19 -1.09
C ARG A 306 21.95 -12.95 -0.24
N TRP A 307 21.30 -13.11 0.91
CA TRP A 307 20.85 -11.97 1.72
C TRP A 307 21.99 -11.08 2.25
N PRO A 308 23.11 -11.61 2.76
CA PRO A 308 24.23 -10.78 3.22
C PRO A 308 24.81 -9.91 2.09
N ILE A 309 24.87 -10.46 0.88
CA ILE A 309 25.34 -9.75 -0.32
C ILE A 309 24.42 -8.58 -0.65
N ILE A 310 23.10 -8.80 -0.62
CA ILE A 310 22.11 -7.73 -0.82
C ILE A 310 22.29 -6.62 0.21
N CYS A 311 22.42 -6.98 1.49
CA CYS A 311 22.59 -6.01 2.56
C CYS A 311 23.90 -5.22 2.45
N SER A 312 24.99 -5.88 2.02
CA SER A 312 26.30 -5.27 1.74
C SER A 312 26.23 -4.31 0.55
N LEU A 313 25.65 -4.72 -0.58
CA LEU A 313 25.45 -3.86 -1.76
C LEU A 313 24.67 -2.58 -1.43
N LEU A 314 23.57 -2.72 -0.70
CA LEU A 314 22.76 -1.58 -0.27
C LEU A 314 23.49 -0.68 0.74
N HIS A 315 24.40 -1.25 1.54
CA HIS A 315 25.24 -0.49 2.46
C HIS A 315 26.33 0.30 1.72
N GLU A 316 27.02 -0.33 0.79
CA GLU A 316 28.02 0.31 -0.08
C GLU A 316 27.40 1.42 -0.92
N LEU A 317 26.16 1.24 -1.38
CA LEU A 317 25.42 2.31 -2.06
C LEU A 317 25.24 3.56 -1.18
N ASP A 318 24.99 3.39 0.12
CA ASP A 318 24.95 4.52 1.05
C ASP A 318 26.33 5.18 1.20
N GLN A 319 27.40 4.38 1.30
CA GLN A 319 28.77 4.89 1.41
C GLN A 319 29.18 5.67 0.15
N LEU A 320 28.88 5.12 -1.04
CA LEU A 320 29.10 5.77 -2.33
C LEU A 320 28.37 7.10 -2.43
N HIS A 321 27.12 7.16 -1.98
CA HIS A 321 26.37 8.42 -2.04
C HIS A 321 26.94 9.49 -1.10
N HIS A 322 27.33 9.09 0.11
CA HIS A 322 27.82 10.04 1.12
C HIS A 322 29.30 10.38 0.98
N ASN A 323 30.03 9.69 0.10
CA ASN A 323 31.49 9.73 0.00
C ASN A 323 32.17 9.61 1.37
N LYS A 324 31.64 8.70 2.20
CA LYS A 324 32.08 8.48 3.59
C LYS A 324 32.05 7.00 3.91
N LEU A 325 33.09 6.54 4.60
CA LEU A 325 33.08 5.23 5.23
C LEU A 325 32.03 5.26 6.34
N ILE A 326 31.01 4.42 6.19
CA ILE A 326 29.99 4.21 7.21
C ILE A 326 30.38 2.91 7.91
N PRO A 327 30.77 2.93 9.20
CA PRO A 327 31.21 1.73 9.89
C PRO A 327 30.12 0.66 9.96
N THR A 328 30.49 -0.59 9.69
CA THR A 328 29.65 -1.76 9.94
C THR A 328 29.77 -2.18 11.39
N LYS A 329 28.77 -1.83 12.22
CA LYS A 329 28.75 -2.25 13.63
C LYS A 329 28.55 -3.76 13.81
N TYR A 330 27.92 -4.42 12.85
CA TYR A 330 27.63 -5.85 12.86
C TYR A 330 27.69 -6.40 11.43
N PRO A 331 27.92 -7.72 11.26
CA PRO A 331 27.81 -8.35 9.96
C PRO A 331 26.42 -8.12 9.34
N HIS A 332 26.37 -8.06 8.02
CA HIS A 332 25.15 -7.78 7.28
C HIS A 332 24.15 -8.95 7.32
N GLY A 333 22.86 -8.63 7.46
CA GLY A 333 21.76 -9.57 7.27
C GLY A 333 21.49 -10.53 8.44
N GLN A 334 22.23 -10.41 9.55
CA GLN A 334 22.23 -11.39 10.64
C GLN A 334 20.85 -11.75 11.19
N LYS A 335 19.96 -10.77 11.35
CA LYS A 335 18.60 -11.04 11.86
C LYS A 335 17.78 -11.96 10.94
N LEU A 336 17.94 -11.83 9.63
CA LEU A 336 17.25 -12.72 8.69
C LEU A 336 17.93 -14.09 8.66
N LEU A 337 19.27 -14.13 8.73
CA LEU A 337 20.02 -15.40 8.76
C LEU A 337 19.61 -16.26 9.95
N VAL A 338 19.58 -15.69 11.16
CA VAL A 338 19.15 -16.39 12.38
C VAL A 338 17.74 -16.96 12.22
N TRP A 339 16.85 -16.21 11.56
CA TRP A 339 15.49 -16.68 11.28
C TRP A 339 15.46 -17.79 10.20
N LEU A 340 16.25 -17.68 9.14
CA LEU A 340 16.31 -18.69 8.07
C LEU A 340 16.92 -20.02 8.55
N ASN A 341 17.88 -19.97 9.47
CA ASN A 341 18.51 -21.15 10.06
C ASN A 341 17.55 -22.04 10.86
N GLN A 342 16.33 -21.56 11.14
CA GLN A 342 15.28 -22.38 11.76
C GLN A 342 14.63 -23.37 10.77
N PHE A 343 14.91 -23.22 9.48
CA PHE A 343 14.31 -24.01 8.40
C PHE A 343 15.32 -24.82 7.59
N ILE A 344 16.61 -24.68 7.89
CA ILE A 344 17.72 -25.46 7.32
C ILE A 344 18.03 -26.55 8.34
#